data_AF-A0A7C5RSM2-F1
#
_entry.id   AF-A0A7C5RSM2-F1
#
_cell.length_a   1.000
_cell.length_b   1.000
_cell.length_c   1.000
_cell.angle_alpha   90.00
_cell.angle_beta   90.00
_cell.angle_gamma   90.00
#
_symmetry.space_group_name_H-M   'P 1'
#
loop_
_entity.id
_entity.type
_entity.pdbx_description
1 polymer ?
#
loop_
_entity_poly.entity_id
_entity_poly.type
_entity_poly.pdbx_seq_one_letter_code
_entity_poly.pdbx_strand_id
1 'polypeptide(L)'
;MGISLPATTPWPPVYRADTRTLLQLYCGTRSNHVFWLDRLVEERIRIAQDQGAFRNLPGEGRPLPDDHEPSTEAWAAHRLLKKHGLLPDWLQLRKEIYSERQIVRQAWDEYWRAVDELDLADPAHAALLRRLAWRYRELARALNRKIDQHNLRCPSMAHELVRFPEDMIEREWRRRGGTPPE
;
A
#
# COMPACT_ATOMS: atom_id res chain seq x y z
N MET A 1 -3.40 -44.00 -31.18
CA MET A 1 -3.43 -42.55 -31.39
C MET A 1 -2.55 -41.90 -30.34
N GLY A 2 -1.31 -41.57 -30.69
CA GLY A 2 -0.36 -40.90 -29.80
C GLY A 2 -0.04 -39.53 -30.38
N ILE A 3 -0.32 -38.47 -29.62
CA ILE A 3 -0.05 -37.09 -30.03
C ILE A 3 1.41 -36.79 -29.66
N SER A 4 2.29 -36.70 -30.66
CA SER A 4 3.67 -36.24 -30.48
C SER A 4 3.70 -34.72 -30.26
N LEU A 5 4.30 -34.28 -29.15
CA LEU A 5 4.64 -32.87 -28.90
C LEU A 5 5.84 -32.47 -29.79
N PRO A 6 5.82 -31.30 -30.45
CA PRO A 6 6.97 -30.82 -31.20
C PRO A 6 8.08 -30.34 -30.25
N ALA A 7 9.31 -30.60 -30.67
CA ALA A 7 10.55 -30.34 -29.94
C ALA A 7 10.67 -28.87 -29.46
N THR A 8 11.06 -28.73 -28.19
CA THR A 8 11.50 -27.49 -27.57
C THR A 8 12.68 -26.92 -28.36
N THR A 9 12.47 -25.80 -29.05
CA THR A 9 13.57 -25.00 -29.60
C THR A 9 14.39 -24.42 -28.45
N PRO A 10 15.74 -24.50 -28.49
CA PRO A 10 16.58 -23.93 -27.45
C PRO A 10 16.50 -22.40 -27.48
N TRP A 11 16.48 -21.78 -26.30
CA TRP A 11 16.60 -20.32 -26.15
C TRP A 11 17.88 -19.83 -26.85
N PRO A 12 17.82 -18.73 -27.63
CA PRO A 12 19.03 -18.17 -28.24
C PRO A 12 19.96 -17.61 -27.16
N PRO A 13 21.29 -17.63 -27.39
CA PRO A 13 22.26 -17.15 -26.42
C PRO A 13 22.08 -15.65 -26.19
N VAL A 14 21.90 -15.30 -24.92
CA VAL A 14 21.95 -13.94 -24.40
C VAL A 14 23.35 -13.42 -24.71
N TYR A 15 23.53 -12.59 -25.74
CA TYR A 15 24.55 -11.54 -25.90
C TYR A 15 24.68 -11.15 -27.38
N ARG A 16 24.52 -9.84 -27.66
CA ARG A 16 24.46 -9.14 -28.97
C ARG A 16 23.13 -9.17 -29.71
N ALA A 17 22.06 -8.72 -29.05
CA ALA A 17 20.97 -8.07 -29.79
C ALA A 17 21.18 -6.56 -29.71
N ASP A 18 21.32 -5.92 -30.89
CA ASP A 18 21.21 -4.47 -31.05
C ASP A 18 19.87 -4.03 -30.44
N THR A 19 19.88 -3.03 -29.55
CA THR A 19 18.69 -2.54 -28.81
C THR A 19 17.57 -2.12 -29.76
N ARG A 20 17.92 -1.85 -31.01
CA ARG A 20 17.03 -1.55 -32.13
C ARG A 20 16.08 -2.69 -32.52
N THR A 21 16.49 -3.95 -32.38
CA THR A 21 15.72 -5.11 -32.85
C THR A 21 14.72 -5.61 -31.81
N LEU A 22 15.01 -5.46 -30.51
CA LEU A 22 14.13 -5.91 -29.43
C LEU A 22 12.90 -5.03 -29.23
N LEU A 23 12.98 -3.74 -29.58
CA LEU A 23 11.86 -2.79 -29.46
C LEU A 23 10.81 -2.94 -30.57
N GLN A 24 11.12 -3.63 -31.66
CA GLN A 24 10.23 -3.74 -32.82
C GLN A 24 9.22 -4.88 -32.69
N LEU A 25 9.47 -5.86 -31.81
CA LEU A 25 8.61 -7.02 -31.59
C LEU A 25 7.57 -6.82 -30.48
N TYR A 26 7.70 -5.80 -29.62
CA TYR A 26 6.86 -5.66 -28.42
C TYR A 26 5.78 -4.57 -28.44
N CYS A 27 5.64 -3.77 -29.50
CA CYS A 27 4.73 -2.62 -29.48
C CYS A 27 3.80 -2.57 -30.69
N GLY A 28 2.74 -3.38 -30.64
CA GLY A 28 1.52 -3.12 -31.39
C GLY A 28 0.85 -1.84 -30.87
N THR A 29 0.79 -0.82 -31.72
CA THR A 29 -0.02 0.41 -31.61
C THR A 29 0.28 1.44 -30.51
N ARG A 30 0.97 2.51 -30.96
CA ARG A 30 0.95 3.93 -30.52
C ARG A 30 1.36 4.28 -29.08
N SER A 31 2.63 4.68 -28.94
CA SER A 31 3.01 5.91 -28.20
C SER A 31 4.35 6.46 -28.69
N ASN A 32 4.31 7.46 -29.58
CA ASN A 32 5.50 8.26 -29.96
C ASN A 32 6.13 9.02 -28.77
N HIS A 33 5.43 9.10 -27.64
CA HIS A 33 5.82 9.90 -26.48
C HIS A 33 6.93 9.26 -25.63
N VAL A 34 6.93 7.93 -25.50
CA VAL A 34 7.93 7.18 -24.71
C VAL A 34 9.28 7.20 -25.43
N PHE A 35 9.28 6.98 -26.75
CA PHE A 35 10.49 7.01 -27.58
C PHE A 35 11.24 8.36 -27.60
N TRP A 36 10.55 9.48 -27.44
CA TRP A 36 11.20 10.80 -27.41
C TRP A 36 11.93 11.05 -26.09
N LEU A 37 11.32 10.67 -24.97
CA LEU A 37 11.93 10.73 -23.64
C LEU A 37 13.20 9.89 -23.58
N ASP A 38 13.16 8.66 -24.10
CA ASP A 38 14.32 7.77 -24.14
C ASP A 38 15.49 8.39 -24.90
N ARG A 39 15.22 8.99 -26.07
CA ARG A 39 16.27 9.68 -26.85
C ARG A 39 16.83 10.89 -26.14
N LEU A 40 15.99 11.69 -25.49
CA LEU A 40 16.44 12.87 -24.75
C LEU A 40 17.33 12.47 -23.55
N VAL A 41 16.96 11.41 -22.84
CA VAL A 41 17.72 10.87 -21.72
C VAL A 41 19.07 10.34 -22.21
N GLU A 42 19.10 9.56 -23.28
CA GLU A 42 20.33 8.99 -23.84
C GLU A 42 21.31 10.10 -24.30
N GLU A 43 20.80 11.12 -24.98
CA GLU A 43 21.59 12.28 -25.41
C GLU A 43 22.22 13.00 -24.20
N ARG A 44 21.46 13.16 -23.11
CA ARG A 44 21.96 13.80 -21.89
C ARG A 44 22.99 12.96 -21.16
N ILE A 45 22.81 11.65 -21.12
CA ILE A 45 23.80 10.72 -20.56
C ILE A 45 25.11 10.81 -21.35
N ARG A 46 25.04 10.80 -22.69
CA ARG A 46 26.23 10.92 -23.55
C ARG A 46 26.99 12.23 -23.32
N ILE A 47 26.29 13.37 -23.30
CA ILE A 47 26.92 14.67 -23.02
C ILE A 47 27.63 14.66 -21.65
N ALA A 48 26.99 14.10 -20.62
CA ALA A 48 27.58 14.00 -19.29
C ALA A 48 28.81 13.06 -19.26
N GLN A 49 28.80 11.97 -20.03
CA GLN A 49 29.97 11.08 -20.20
C GLN A 49 31.14 11.80 -20.88
N ASP A 50 30.87 12.53 -21.97
CA ASP A 50 31.88 13.28 -22.71
C ASP A 50 32.52 14.39 -21.85
N GLN A 51 31.72 15.00 -20.97
CA GLN A 51 32.19 15.98 -19.98
C GLN A 51 32.93 15.33 -18.80
N GLY A 52 33.01 14.01 -18.74
CA GLY A 52 33.67 13.29 -17.65
C GLY A 52 32.93 13.36 -16.32
N ALA A 53 31.63 13.70 -16.30
CA ALA A 53 30.82 13.85 -15.08
C ALA A 53 30.73 12.56 -14.23
N PHE A 54 31.04 11.41 -14.83
CA PHE A 54 31.06 10.11 -14.15
C PHE A 54 32.45 9.65 -13.71
N ARG A 55 33.51 10.45 -13.92
CA ARG A 55 34.89 10.14 -13.47
C ARG A 55 35.12 10.59 -12.03
N ASN A 56 35.93 9.85 -11.30
CA ASN A 56 36.26 10.03 -9.88
C ASN A 56 35.04 10.04 -8.95
N LEU A 57 33.96 9.33 -9.31
CA LEU A 57 32.82 9.19 -8.41
C LEU A 57 33.18 8.32 -7.20
N PRO A 58 32.65 8.61 -6.01
CA PRO A 58 32.80 7.74 -4.85
C PRO A 58 32.27 6.32 -5.17
N GLY A 59 33.17 5.34 -5.21
CA GLY A 59 32.83 3.96 -5.57
C GLY A 59 33.00 3.58 -7.04
N GLU A 60 33.58 4.47 -7.87
CA GLU A 60 33.96 4.12 -9.26
C GLU A 60 34.83 2.86 -9.30
N GLY A 61 34.49 1.93 -10.20
CA GLY A 61 35.18 0.64 -10.37
C GLY A 61 34.93 -0.38 -9.25
N ARG A 62 34.19 -0.04 -8.19
CA ARG A 62 33.82 -0.97 -7.13
C ARG A 62 32.47 -1.63 -7.45
N PRO A 63 32.28 -2.90 -7.06
CA PRO A 63 30.97 -3.52 -7.16
C PRO A 63 29.94 -2.69 -6.37
N LEU A 64 28.73 -2.58 -6.93
CA LEU A 64 27.61 -1.99 -6.20
C LEU A 64 27.37 -2.79 -4.91
N PRO A 65 26.93 -2.13 -3.82
CA PRO A 65 26.52 -2.85 -2.61
C PRO A 65 25.45 -3.88 -2.96
N ASP A 66 25.49 -5.04 -2.31
CA ASP A 66 24.45 -6.04 -2.46
C ASP A 66 23.10 -5.42 -2.12
N ASP A 67 22.20 -5.44 -3.09
CA ASP A 67 20.82 -5.01 -2.95
C ASP A 67 19.94 -6.24 -3.10
N HIS A 68 19.54 -6.80 -1.96
CA HIS A 68 18.68 -7.98 -1.91
C HIS A 68 17.20 -7.64 -2.16
N GLU A 69 16.85 -6.37 -2.41
CA GLU A 69 15.47 -6.03 -2.76
C GLU A 69 15.10 -6.63 -4.12
N PRO A 70 13.95 -7.33 -4.21
CA PRO A 70 13.49 -7.89 -5.47
C PRO A 70 13.27 -6.76 -6.49
N SER A 71 13.79 -6.98 -7.71
CA SER A 71 13.56 -6.10 -8.85
C SER A 71 12.08 -6.15 -9.23
N THR A 72 11.31 -5.22 -8.67
CA THR A 72 9.90 -4.98 -8.95
C THR A 72 9.77 -3.68 -9.74
N GLU A 73 8.66 -3.46 -10.43
CA GLU A 73 8.41 -2.21 -11.17
C GLU A 73 8.56 -0.94 -10.29
N ALA A 74 8.30 -1.07 -8.98
CA ALA A 74 8.44 0.00 -8.00
C ALA A 74 9.80 0.05 -7.29
N TRP A 75 10.77 -0.80 -7.65
CA TRP A 75 12.07 -0.92 -6.95
C TRP A 75 12.80 0.42 -6.82
N ALA A 76 12.90 1.18 -7.91
CA ALA A 76 13.59 2.47 -7.90
C ALA A 76 12.90 3.48 -6.96
N ALA A 77 11.57 3.49 -6.93
CA ALA A 77 10.79 4.36 -6.05
C ALA A 77 10.96 3.96 -4.58
N HIS A 78 10.91 2.66 -4.26
CA HIS A 78 11.14 2.15 -2.90
C HIS A 78 12.56 2.48 -2.41
N ARG A 79 13.57 2.26 -3.26
CA ARG A 79 14.97 2.56 -2.94
C ARG A 79 15.21 4.05 -2.70
N LEU A 80 14.61 4.92 -3.52
CA LEU A 80 14.72 6.37 -3.35
C LEU A 80 14.09 6.83 -2.03
N LEU A 81 12.86 6.40 -1.74
CA LEU A 81 12.15 6.76 -0.53
C LEU A 81 12.91 6.28 0.72
N LYS A 82 13.37 5.03 0.72
CA LYS A 82 14.18 4.44 1.80
C LYS A 82 15.48 5.20 2.02
N LYS A 83 16.19 5.57 0.94
CA LYS A 83 17.44 6.35 1.02
C LYS A 83 17.23 7.71 1.68
N HIS A 84 16.07 8.33 1.49
CA HIS A 84 15.73 9.63 2.07
C HIS A 84 14.93 9.54 3.39
N GLY A 85 14.68 8.33 3.91
CA GLY A 85 13.88 8.13 5.12
C GLY A 85 12.41 8.55 4.96
N LEU A 86 11.92 8.62 3.73
CA LEU A 86 10.55 9.03 3.41
C LEU A 86 9.65 7.80 3.26
N LEU A 87 8.41 7.91 3.72
CA LEU A 87 7.38 6.88 3.54
C LEU A 87 6.45 7.30 2.40
N PRO A 88 6.04 6.37 1.52
CA PRO A 88 4.89 6.59 0.65
C PRO A 88 3.65 7.04 1.43
N ASP A 89 2.84 7.91 0.85
CA ASP A 89 1.61 8.45 1.48
C ASP A 89 0.68 7.36 2.02
N TRP A 90 0.54 6.23 1.31
CA TRP A 90 -0.28 5.12 1.77
C TRP A 90 0.30 4.45 3.03
N LEU A 91 1.62 4.36 3.17
CA LEU A 91 2.27 3.84 4.38
C LEU A 91 2.14 4.80 5.56
N GLN A 92 2.24 6.11 5.30
CA GLN A 92 1.98 7.15 6.29
C GLN A 92 0.54 7.03 6.82
N LEU A 93 -0.44 6.98 5.91
CA LEU A 93 -1.86 6.83 6.26
C LEU A 93 -2.14 5.51 7.00
N ARG A 94 -1.47 4.43 6.59
CA ARG A 94 -1.56 3.13 7.28
C ARG A 94 -1.12 3.23 8.74
N LYS A 95 -0.03 3.95 9.01
CA LYS A 95 0.46 4.19 10.38
C LYS A 95 -0.58 4.96 11.22
N GLU A 96 -1.17 6.02 10.65
CA GLU A 96 -2.23 6.77 11.31
C GLU A 96 -3.45 5.90 11.63
N ILE A 97 -3.90 5.08 10.68
CA ILE A 97 -5.01 4.15 10.87
C ILE A 97 -4.72 3.18 12.03
N TYR A 98 -3.49 2.66 12.16
CA TYR A 98 -3.14 1.80 13.28
C TYR A 98 -3.19 2.52 14.64
N SER A 99 -2.80 3.79 14.70
CA SER A 99 -2.95 4.58 15.93
C SER A 99 -4.42 4.84 16.26
N GLU A 100 -5.24 5.21 15.28
CA GLU A 100 -6.66 5.51 15.49
C GLU A 100 -7.49 4.26 15.79
N ARG A 101 -7.08 3.09 15.29
CA ARG A 101 -7.65 1.80 15.70
C ARG A 101 -7.63 1.62 17.22
N GLN A 102 -6.60 2.12 17.91
CA GLN A 102 -6.55 2.03 19.37
C GLN A 102 -7.56 2.99 20.02
N ILE A 103 -7.80 4.15 19.43
CA ILE A 103 -8.82 5.11 19.93
C ILE A 103 -10.22 4.50 19.82
N VAL A 104 -10.54 3.86 18.69
CA VAL A 104 -11.83 3.16 18.50
C VAL A 104 -11.98 2.02 19.51
N ARG A 105 -10.91 1.24 19.76
CA ARG A 105 -10.92 0.18 20.79
C ARG A 105 -11.09 0.71 22.20
N GLN A 106 -10.46 1.84 22.54
CA GLN A 106 -10.66 2.47 23.84
C GLN A 106 -12.11 2.93 24.04
N ALA A 107 -12.74 3.49 23.00
CA ALA A 107 -14.15 3.87 23.06
C ALA A 107 -15.08 2.64 23.21
N TRP A 108 -14.70 1.51 22.60
CA TRP A 108 -15.37 0.23 22.81
C TRP A 108 -15.24 -0.26 24.26
N ASP A 109 -14.03 -0.28 24.81
CA ASP A 109 -13.79 -0.71 26.18
C ASP A 109 -14.50 0.21 27.19
N GLU A 110 -14.49 1.52 26.96
CA GLU A 110 -15.19 2.51 27.77
C GLU A 110 -16.70 2.27 27.79
N TYR A 111 -17.30 1.96 26.63
CA TYR A 111 -18.71 1.60 26.56
C TYR A 111 -19.04 0.38 27.42
N TRP A 112 -18.25 -0.70 27.32
CA TRP A 112 -18.55 -1.93 28.08
C TRP A 112 -18.26 -1.82 29.56
N ARG A 113 -17.22 -1.07 29.97
CA ARG A 113 -17.02 -0.74 31.39
C ARG A 113 -18.21 0.02 31.95
N ALA A 114 -18.74 0.99 31.21
CA ALA A 114 -19.93 1.71 31.63
C ALA A 114 -21.16 0.79 31.73
N VAL A 115 -21.30 -0.20 30.84
CA VAL A 115 -22.38 -1.20 30.96
C VAL A 115 -22.22 -2.04 32.23
N ASP A 116 -20.99 -2.41 32.61
CA ASP A 116 -20.73 -3.22 33.80
C ASP A 116 -20.92 -2.45 35.12
N GLU A 117 -20.71 -1.12 35.10
CA GLU A 117 -20.75 -0.26 36.30
C GLU A 117 -22.10 0.44 36.54
N LEU A 118 -22.87 0.70 35.47
CA LEU A 118 -24.06 1.54 35.54
C LEU A 118 -25.36 0.73 35.64
N ASP A 119 -26.34 1.29 36.35
CA ASP A 119 -27.70 0.75 36.36
C ASP A 119 -28.45 1.13 35.07
N LEU A 120 -28.73 0.13 34.23
CA LEU A 120 -29.47 0.27 32.97
C LEU A 120 -30.92 0.70 33.15
N ALA A 121 -31.51 0.53 34.35
CA ALA A 121 -32.86 0.98 34.64
C ALA A 121 -32.95 2.49 34.86
N ASP A 122 -31.83 3.15 35.18
CA ASP A 122 -31.76 4.60 35.36
C ASP A 122 -31.74 5.32 33.98
N PRO A 123 -32.71 6.21 33.69
CA PRO A 123 -32.73 6.99 32.46
C PRO A 123 -31.46 7.83 32.22
N ALA A 124 -30.81 8.32 33.27
CA ALA A 124 -29.58 9.10 33.17
C ALA A 124 -28.40 8.24 32.70
N HIS A 125 -28.26 7.03 33.24
CA HIS A 125 -27.26 6.07 32.81
C HIS A 125 -27.50 5.57 31.38
N ALA A 126 -28.76 5.28 31.03
CA ALA A 126 -29.12 4.95 29.65
C ALA A 126 -28.73 6.07 28.66
N ALA A 127 -28.95 7.34 29.04
CA ALA A 127 -28.51 8.48 28.24
C ALA A 127 -26.98 8.56 28.06
N LEU A 128 -26.21 8.23 29.10
CA LEU A 128 -24.76 8.17 29.01
C LEU A 128 -24.29 7.05 28.07
N LEU A 129 -24.88 5.86 28.18
CA LEU A 129 -24.58 4.72 27.30
C LEU A 129 -24.88 5.04 25.83
N ARG A 130 -26.00 5.71 25.54
CA ARG A 130 -26.30 6.20 24.18
C ARG A 130 -25.20 7.12 23.65
N ARG A 131 -24.72 8.05 24.48
CA ARG A 131 -23.64 8.98 24.11
C ARG A 131 -22.33 8.24 23.82
N LEU A 132 -21.98 7.24 24.64
CA LEU A 132 -20.79 6.42 24.43
C LEU A 132 -20.91 5.57 23.16
N ALA A 133 -22.07 4.96 22.90
CA ALA A 133 -22.34 4.22 21.67
C ALA A 133 -22.23 5.10 20.43
N TRP A 134 -22.77 6.32 20.48
CA TRP A 134 -22.62 7.32 19.42
C TRP A 134 -21.14 7.66 19.18
N ARG A 135 -20.37 7.93 20.25
CA ARG A 135 -18.94 8.25 20.14
C ARG A 135 -18.16 7.10 19.49
N TYR A 136 -18.41 5.86 19.89
CA TYR A 136 -17.82 4.68 19.26
C TYR A 136 -18.12 4.63 17.76
N ARG A 137 -19.40 4.80 17.37
CA ARG A 137 -19.83 4.74 15.98
C ARG A 137 -19.19 5.81 15.12
N GLU A 138 -19.11 7.04 15.61
CA GLU A 138 -18.49 8.14 14.86
C GLU A 138 -16.99 7.95 14.70
N LEU A 139 -16.29 7.45 15.73
CA LEU A 139 -14.87 7.10 15.62
C LEU A 139 -14.65 5.96 14.62
N ALA A 140 -15.49 4.91 14.66
CA ALA A 140 -15.42 3.80 13.71
C ALA A 140 -15.67 4.27 12.26
N ARG A 141 -16.64 5.17 12.05
CA ARG A 141 -16.91 5.79 10.74
C ARG A 141 -15.74 6.63 10.23
N ALA A 142 -15.19 7.48 11.08
CA ALA A 142 -14.04 8.31 10.72
C ALA A 142 -12.85 7.45 10.32
N LEU A 143 -12.56 6.40 11.10
CA LEU A 143 -11.52 5.42 10.78
C LEU A 143 -11.80 4.68 9.47
N ASN A 144 -13.04 4.27 9.22
CA ASN A 144 -13.43 3.60 7.98
C ASN A 144 -13.19 4.48 6.75
N ARG A 145 -13.50 5.77 6.81
CA ARG A 145 -13.18 6.70 5.71
C ARG A 145 -11.68 6.74 5.40
N LYS A 146 -10.82 6.69 6.42
CA LYS A 146 -9.36 6.61 6.24
C LYS A 146 -8.94 5.28 5.65
N ILE A 147 -9.53 4.17 6.10
CA ILE A 147 -9.30 2.83 5.56
C ILE A 147 -9.67 2.78 4.08
N ASP A 148 -10.82 3.31 3.70
CA ASP A 148 -11.26 3.36 2.30
C ASP A 148 -10.28 4.19 1.46
N GLN A 149 -9.85 5.36 1.96
CA GLN A 149 -8.84 6.19 1.30
C GLN A 149 -7.49 5.47 1.16
N HIS A 150 -7.07 4.72 2.18
CA HIS A 150 -5.85 3.91 2.13
C HIS A 150 -5.96 2.84 1.04
N ASN A 151 -7.07 2.09 1.02
CA ASN A 151 -7.27 0.98 0.10
C ASN A 151 -7.31 1.45 -1.36
N LEU A 152 -7.87 2.63 -1.62
CA LEU A 152 -7.83 3.28 -2.94
C LEU A 152 -6.42 3.70 -3.40
N ARG A 153 -5.51 3.95 -2.46
CA ARG A 153 -4.15 4.47 -2.73
C ARG A 153 -3.07 3.41 -2.72
N CYS A 154 -3.35 2.24 -2.14
CA CYS A 154 -2.34 1.21 -2.00
C CYS A 154 -2.09 0.51 -3.35
N PRO A 155 -0.84 0.11 -3.65
CA PRO A 155 -0.46 -0.38 -4.97
C PRO A 155 -0.92 -1.83 -5.25
N SER A 156 -1.46 -2.54 -4.25
CA SER A 156 -1.88 -3.93 -4.37
C SER A 156 -2.91 -4.28 -3.29
N MET A 157 -3.85 -5.17 -3.63
CA MET A 157 -4.85 -5.72 -2.72
C MET A 157 -4.24 -6.36 -1.46
N ALA A 158 -3.01 -6.87 -1.54
CA ALA A 158 -2.30 -7.44 -0.39
C ALA A 158 -2.04 -6.41 0.74
N HIS A 159 -2.10 -5.11 0.42
CA HIS A 159 -1.94 -4.03 1.39
C HIS A 159 -3.26 -3.52 1.96
N GLU A 160 -4.41 -3.94 1.42
CA GLU A 160 -5.71 -3.47 1.87
C GLU A 160 -5.97 -3.75 3.35
N LEU A 161 -6.69 -2.82 3.97
CA LEU A 161 -7.08 -2.90 5.37
C LEU A 161 -8.58 -3.19 5.46
N VAL A 162 -8.93 -4.10 6.37
CA VAL A 162 -10.32 -4.41 6.67
C VAL A 162 -10.96 -3.26 7.46
N ARG A 163 -12.18 -2.88 7.08
CA ARG A 163 -13.00 -1.89 7.79
C ARG A 163 -13.30 -2.34 9.22
N PHE A 164 -13.44 -1.38 10.11
CA PHE A 164 -13.92 -1.60 11.47
C PHE A 164 -15.46 -1.69 11.47
N PRO A 165 -16.08 -2.69 12.11
CA PRO A 165 -17.54 -2.80 12.16
C PRO A 165 -18.15 -1.63 12.95
N GLU A 166 -19.09 -0.89 12.36
CA GLU A 166 -19.74 0.27 13.01
C GLU A 166 -20.87 -0.15 13.97
N ASP A 167 -21.39 -1.36 13.79
CA ASP A 167 -22.49 -1.96 14.53
C ASP A 167 -22.01 -3.00 15.56
N MET A 168 -20.74 -2.92 15.97
CA MET A 168 -20.14 -3.90 16.89
C MET A 168 -20.86 -3.96 18.23
N ILE A 169 -21.39 -2.82 18.72
CA ILE A 169 -22.11 -2.75 19.98
C ILE A 169 -23.40 -3.55 19.88
N GLU A 170 -24.18 -3.34 18.82
CA GLU A 170 -25.40 -4.09 18.55
C GLU A 170 -25.15 -5.59 18.35
N ARG A 171 -24.05 -5.96 17.69
CA ARG A 171 -23.68 -7.36 17.53
C ARG A 171 -23.37 -8.02 18.87
N GLU A 172 -22.68 -7.32 19.74
CA GLU A 172 -22.31 -7.85 21.05
C GLU A 172 -23.50 -7.97 22.00
N TRP A 173 -24.40 -6.98 22.02
CA TRP A 173 -25.67 -7.11 22.73
C TRP A 173 -26.47 -8.33 22.26
N ARG A 174 -26.59 -8.52 20.94
CA ARG A 174 -27.24 -9.71 20.37
C ARG A 174 -26.55 -11.01 20.81
N ARG A 175 -25.22 -11.05 20.84
CA ARG A 175 -24.46 -12.22 21.34
C ARG A 175 -24.74 -12.51 22.82
N ARG A 176 -24.94 -11.48 23.64
CA ARG A 176 -25.28 -11.59 25.06
C ARG A 176 -26.78 -11.82 25.31
N GLY A 177 -27.60 -11.90 24.26
CA GLY A 177 -29.05 -12.10 24.38
C GLY A 177 -29.82 -10.86 24.85
N GLY A 178 -29.24 -9.66 24.72
CA GLY A 178 -29.85 -8.40 25.11
C GLY A 178 -29.98 -7.42 23.94
N THR A 179 -30.49 -6.23 24.26
CA THR A 179 -30.55 -5.09 23.33
C THR A 179 -29.85 -3.89 23.96
N PRO A 180 -29.13 -3.07 23.18
CA PRO A 180 -28.58 -1.84 23.69
C PRO A 180 -29.72 -0.92 24.16
N PRO A 181 -29.50 -0.12 25.22
CA PRO A 181 -30.50 0.85 25.66
C PRO A 181 -30.87 1.81 24.52
N GLU A 182 -32.18 1.98 24.30
CA GLU A 182 -32.75 2.90 23.31
C GLU A 182 -32.43 4.36 23.61
#